data_AF-A0A5A9E4A8-F1
#
_entry.id   AF-A0A5A9E4A8-F1
#
_cell.length_a   1.000
_cell.length_b   1.000
_cell.length_c   1.000
_cell.angle_alpha   90.00
_cell.angle_beta   90.00
_cell.angle_gamma   90.00
#
_symmetry.space_group_name_H-M   'P 1'
#
loop_
_entity.id
_entity.type
_entity.pdbx_description
1 polymer ?
#
loop_
_entity_poly.entity_id
_entity_poly.type
_entity_poly.pdbx_seq_one_letter_code
_entity_poly.pdbx_strand_id
1 'polypeptide(L)'
;MKIQRLFLVLLAMFLFIVTGCVNGIENEEQKIEVEKRIGDENKYEDYKEITNNEQVQEVKKILDNIDWEIAKVNMASPADYRFVFQFKNPEIEAKAVLYELWISPNKDKVELIIDAESKYFQLNEEGSAVLFEILTGGKLSEVVVEES
;
A
#
# COMPACT_ATOMS: atom_id res chain seq x y z
N MET A 1 4.04 5.39 -56.62
CA MET A 1 4.73 4.15 -56.19
C MET A 1 5.80 4.35 -55.09
N LYS A 2 6.68 5.38 -55.13
CA LYS A 2 7.71 5.60 -54.08
C LYS A 2 7.15 5.97 -52.70
N ILE A 3 6.14 6.85 -52.65
CA ILE A 3 5.46 7.26 -51.40
C ILE A 3 4.62 6.13 -50.79
N GLN A 4 3.93 5.33 -51.61
CA GLN A 4 3.20 4.14 -51.13
C GLN A 4 4.14 3.08 -50.51
N ARG A 5 5.34 2.90 -51.08
CA ARG A 5 6.39 2.05 -50.49
C ARG A 5 6.93 2.63 -49.18
N LEU A 6 7.05 3.95 -49.07
CA LEU A 6 7.47 4.64 -47.85
C LEU A 6 6.43 4.49 -46.71
N PHE A 7 5.15 4.62 -47.03
CA PHE A 7 4.06 4.37 -46.06
C PHE A 7 4.01 2.92 -45.59
N LEU A 8 4.24 1.94 -46.49
CA LEU A 8 4.31 0.53 -46.13
C LEU A 8 5.48 0.21 -45.20
N VAL A 9 6.63 0.86 -45.39
CA VAL A 9 7.81 0.70 -44.52
C VAL A 9 7.57 1.35 -43.14
N LEU A 10 6.96 2.53 -43.08
CA LEU A 10 6.60 3.19 -41.82
C LEU A 10 5.53 2.42 -41.03
N LEU A 11 4.53 1.86 -41.72
CA LEU A 11 3.49 1.02 -41.11
C LEU A 11 4.09 -0.29 -40.56
N ALA A 12 5.04 -0.90 -41.28
CA ALA A 12 5.75 -2.10 -40.81
C ALA A 12 6.65 -1.80 -39.60
N MET A 13 7.24 -0.61 -39.51
CA MET A 13 8.07 -0.19 -38.38
C MET A 13 7.24 0.10 -37.11
N PHE A 14 5.99 0.58 -37.28
CA PHE A 14 5.05 0.79 -36.17
C PHE A 14 4.56 -0.52 -35.54
N LEU A 15 4.48 -1.61 -36.31
CA LEU A 15 4.05 -2.92 -35.82
C LEU A 15 5.03 -3.58 -34.84
N PHE A 16 6.29 -3.13 -34.78
CA PHE A 16 7.30 -3.68 -33.86
C PHE A 16 7.31 -3.05 -32.46
N ILE A 17 6.54 -1.98 -32.22
CA ILE A 17 6.57 -1.25 -30.95
C ILE A 17 5.56 -1.82 -29.93
N VAL A 18 4.74 -2.80 -30.32
CA VAL A 18 3.70 -3.40 -29.46
C VAL A 18 4.14 -4.75 -28.92
N THR A 19 5.34 -4.81 -28.33
CA THR A 19 5.70 -5.87 -27.38
C THR A 19 6.08 -5.23 -26.04
N GLY A 20 5.14 -4.47 -25.49
CA GLY A 20 5.16 -4.23 -24.05
C GLY A 20 4.92 -5.58 -23.37
N CYS A 21 5.86 -6.03 -22.56
CA CYS A 21 5.64 -7.18 -21.68
C CYS A 21 4.44 -6.88 -20.78
N VAL A 22 3.26 -7.34 -21.18
CA VAL A 22 2.06 -7.24 -20.35
C VAL A 22 2.06 -8.44 -19.41
N ASN A 23 2.23 -8.12 -18.13
CA ASN A 23 1.59 -8.75 -16.98
C ASN A 23 1.93 -10.22 -16.69
N GLY A 24 3.02 -10.44 -15.96
CA GLY A 24 3.20 -11.62 -15.10
C GLY A 24 2.99 -11.30 -13.61
N ILE A 25 3.58 -10.19 -13.14
CA ILE A 25 3.70 -9.90 -11.70
C ILE A 25 2.41 -9.32 -11.07
N GLU A 26 1.60 -8.55 -11.81
CA GLU A 26 0.35 -7.96 -11.29
C GLU A 26 -0.71 -9.00 -10.86
N ASN A 27 -0.67 -10.21 -11.42
CA ASN A 27 -1.63 -11.28 -11.12
C ASN A 27 -1.16 -12.24 -10.03
N GLU A 28 0.04 -12.05 -9.51
CA GLU A 28 0.60 -12.93 -8.47
C GLU A 28 -0.04 -12.60 -7.13
N GLU A 29 -0.48 -13.64 -6.42
CA GLU A 29 -1.15 -13.46 -5.13
C GLU A 29 -0.20 -12.82 -4.12
N GLN A 30 -0.72 -11.84 -3.39
CA GLN A 30 0.00 -11.17 -2.32
C GLN A 30 -0.65 -11.45 -0.96
N LYS A 31 0.14 -11.27 0.08
CA LYS A 31 -0.25 -11.22 1.48
C LYS A 31 0.14 -9.86 2.05
N ILE A 32 -0.47 -9.49 3.17
CA ILE A 32 -0.07 -8.30 3.94
C ILE A 32 0.57 -8.78 5.24
N GLU A 33 1.76 -8.29 5.52
CA GLU A 33 2.44 -8.47 6.81
C GLU A 33 2.28 -7.18 7.60
N VAL A 34 1.77 -7.29 8.83
CA VAL A 34 1.49 -6.18 9.73
C VAL A 34 2.39 -6.31 10.95
N GLU A 35 3.08 -5.22 11.27
CA GLU A 35 3.87 -5.07 12.48
C GLU A 35 3.20 -4.04 13.40
N LYS A 36 3.29 -4.27 14.72
CA LYS A 36 2.75 -3.37 15.75
C LYS A 36 3.88 -2.75 16.55
N ARG A 37 3.76 -1.46 16.88
CA ARG A 37 4.74 -0.75 17.72
C ARG A 37 4.80 -1.34 19.13
N ILE A 38 6.01 -1.46 19.67
CA ILE A 38 6.28 -1.91 21.05
C ILE A 38 6.98 -0.83 21.87
N GLY A 39 6.35 -0.41 22.96
CA GLY A 39 6.81 0.71 23.80
C GLY A 39 6.82 2.05 23.05
N ASP A 40 7.64 2.98 23.53
CA ASP A 40 7.69 4.37 23.01
C ASP A 40 8.76 4.59 21.93
N GLU A 41 9.60 3.58 21.69
CA GLU A 41 10.68 3.65 20.72
C GLU A 41 10.21 3.25 19.31
N ASN A 42 11.05 3.50 18.30
CA ASN A 42 10.81 3.09 16.92
C ASN A 42 11.07 1.58 16.72
N LYS A 43 10.40 0.74 17.50
CA LYS A 43 10.54 -0.71 17.53
C LYS A 43 9.18 -1.38 17.28
N TYR A 44 9.21 -2.48 16.55
CA TYR A 44 8.01 -3.17 16.07
C TYR A 44 8.16 -4.68 16.24
N GLU A 45 7.04 -5.35 16.43
CA GLU A 45 6.93 -6.81 16.44
C GLU A 45 5.96 -7.28 15.35
N ASP A 46 6.21 -8.47 14.80
CA ASP A 46 5.27 -9.14 13.91
C ASP A 46 3.93 -9.32 14.62
N TYR A 47 2.87 -8.79 14.03
CA TYR A 47 1.56 -8.76 14.66
C TYR A 47 0.54 -9.65 13.95
N LYS A 48 0.42 -9.52 12.63
CA LYS A 48 -0.57 -10.27 11.85
C LYS A 48 -0.12 -10.48 10.41
N GLU A 49 -0.45 -11.65 9.88
CA GLU A 49 -0.36 -11.94 8.44
C GLU A 49 -1.77 -12.09 7.86
N ILE A 50 -2.05 -11.40 6.75
CA ILE A 50 -3.34 -11.43 6.05
C ILE A 50 -3.13 -12.12 4.71
N THR A 51 -3.68 -13.33 4.60
CA THR A 51 -3.57 -14.17 3.39
C THR A 51 -4.89 -14.33 2.64
N ASN A 52 -6.01 -13.90 3.25
CA ASN A 52 -7.33 -13.87 2.62
C ASN A 52 -7.32 -12.86 1.48
N ASN A 53 -7.52 -13.34 0.24
CA ASN A 53 -7.42 -12.50 -0.94
C ASN A 53 -8.45 -11.37 -0.97
N GLU A 54 -9.69 -11.60 -0.53
CA GLU A 54 -10.72 -10.55 -0.50
C GLU A 54 -10.30 -9.39 0.41
N GLN A 55 -9.74 -9.69 1.59
CA GLN A 55 -9.20 -8.68 2.50
C GLN A 55 -8.00 -7.94 1.90
N VAL A 56 -7.07 -8.66 1.26
CA VAL A 56 -5.90 -8.06 0.61
C VAL A 56 -6.32 -7.10 -0.52
N GLN A 57 -7.28 -7.51 -1.36
CA GLN A 57 -7.80 -6.67 -2.44
C GLN A 57 -8.56 -5.46 -1.91
N GLU A 58 -9.31 -5.58 -0.82
CA GLU A 58 -10.01 -4.44 -0.22
C GLU A 58 -9.01 -3.39 0.31
N VAL A 59 -7.92 -3.82 0.96
CA VAL A 59 -6.86 -2.89 1.38
C VAL A 59 -6.22 -2.21 0.17
N LYS A 60 -5.89 -2.95 -0.90
CA LYS A 60 -5.36 -2.35 -2.15
C LYS A 60 -6.30 -1.30 -2.70
N LYS A 61 -7.59 -1.64 -2.81
CA LYS A 61 -8.62 -0.73 -3.30
C LYS A 61 -8.74 0.53 -2.45
N ILE A 62 -8.64 0.44 -1.13
CA ILE A 62 -8.62 1.63 -0.26
C ILE A 62 -7.43 2.51 -0.64
N LEU A 63 -6.23 1.93 -0.73
CA LEU A 63 -4.98 2.66 -1.01
C LEU A 63 -4.91 3.24 -2.42
N ASP A 64 -5.45 2.54 -3.43
CA ASP A 64 -5.48 2.98 -4.82
C ASP A 64 -6.45 4.15 -5.05
N ASN A 65 -7.45 4.32 -4.18
CA ASN A 65 -8.40 5.43 -4.23
C ASN A 65 -7.93 6.68 -3.47
N ILE A 66 -6.76 6.65 -2.85
CA ILE A 66 -6.19 7.78 -2.14
C ILE A 66 -5.53 8.75 -3.13
N ASP A 67 -5.92 10.02 -3.07
CA ASP A 67 -5.18 11.12 -3.70
C ASP A 67 -4.09 11.59 -2.74
N TRP A 68 -2.90 10.98 -2.86
CA TRP A 68 -1.80 11.18 -1.93
C TRP A 68 -1.29 12.62 -1.95
N GLU A 69 -1.17 13.24 -0.78
CA GLU A 69 -0.50 14.51 -0.64
C GLU A 69 1.02 14.30 -0.70
N ILE A 70 1.72 15.03 -1.57
CA ILE A 70 3.18 15.06 -1.60
C ILE A 70 3.66 15.99 -0.48
N ALA A 71 3.81 15.43 0.71
CA ALA A 71 4.20 16.14 1.91
C ALA A 71 5.15 15.28 2.74
N LYS A 72 6.26 15.88 3.18
CA LYS A 72 7.09 15.30 4.22
C LYS A 72 6.53 15.72 5.57
N VAL A 73 5.83 14.80 6.23
CA VAL A 73 5.22 15.01 7.54
C VAL A 73 6.15 14.44 8.61
N ASN A 74 6.36 15.20 9.68
CA ASN A 74 7.10 14.72 10.85
C ASN A 74 6.10 14.50 11.99
N MET A 75 5.81 13.24 12.27
CA MET A 75 4.86 12.84 13.32
C MET A 75 5.52 12.94 14.70
N ALA A 76 4.72 13.27 15.71
CA ALA A 76 5.22 13.44 17.09
C ALA A 76 5.68 12.12 17.75
N SER A 77 5.24 10.99 17.23
CA SER A 77 5.63 9.66 17.70
C SER A 77 5.82 8.70 16.51
N PRO A 78 6.50 7.55 16.69
CA PRO A 78 6.57 6.51 15.66
C PRO A 78 5.18 5.98 15.29
N ALA A 79 5.02 5.37 14.12
CA ALA A 79 3.74 4.79 13.69
C ALA A 79 3.21 3.74 14.68
N ASP A 80 1.90 3.66 14.88
CA ASP A 80 1.28 2.65 15.74
C ASP A 80 1.37 1.25 15.11
N TYR A 81 1.21 1.20 13.78
CA TYR A 81 1.35 -0.01 12.98
C TYR A 81 2.16 0.29 11.72
N ARG A 82 2.76 -0.76 11.16
CA ARG A 82 3.38 -0.76 9.84
C ARG A 82 2.89 -1.95 9.06
N PHE A 83 2.81 -1.83 7.74
CA PHE A 83 2.50 -2.97 6.91
C PHE A 83 3.12 -2.90 5.52
N VAL A 84 3.31 -4.08 4.93
CA VAL A 84 3.87 -4.27 3.59
C VAL A 84 3.05 -5.30 2.81
N PHE A 85 2.94 -5.11 1.51
CA PHE A 85 2.49 -6.17 0.60
C PHE A 85 3.68 -7.03 0.19
N GLN A 86 3.54 -8.34 0.36
CA GLN A 86 4.52 -9.33 -0.05
C GLN A 86 3.90 -10.32 -1.02
N PHE A 87 4.65 -10.79 -2.00
CA PHE A 87 4.21 -11.91 -2.82
C PHE A 87 4.15 -13.19 -1.98
N LYS A 88 3.11 -14.01 -2.20
CA LYS A 88 3.04 -15.33 -1.58
C LYS A 88 4.10 -16.27 -2.14
N ASN A 89 4.46 -16.09 -3.42
CA ASN A 89 5.55 -16.82 -4.04
C ASN A 89 6.91 -16.21 -3.58
N PRO A 90 7.72 -16.96 -2.80
CA PRO A 90 9.00 -16.46 -2.28
C PRO A 90 10.07 -16.27 -3.38
N GLU A 91 9.87 -16.82 -4.58
CA GLU A 91 10.80 -16.64 -5.70
C GLU A 91 10.65 -15.25 -6.36
N ILE A 92 9.59 -14.51 -6.02
CA ILE A 92 9.34 -13.17 -6.56
C ILE A 92 9.97 -12.15 -5.62
N GLU A 93 11.15 -11.67 -5.99
CA GLU A 93 11.82 -10.56 -5.32
C GLU A 93 11.33 -9.22 -5.89
N ALA A 94 10.60 -8.45 -5.09
CA ALA A 94 10.21 -7.09 -5.41
C ALA A 94 10.42 -6.18 -4.20
N LYS A 95 10.74 -4.91 -4.44
CA LYS A 95 10.82 -3.92 -3.36
C LYS A 95 9.42 -3.68 -2.80
N ALA A 96 9.21 -4.07 -1.55
CA ALA A 96 7.97 -3.77 -0.85
C ALA A 96 7.89 -2.29 -0.46
N VAL A 97 6.70 -1.72 -0.62
CA VAL A 97 6.37 -0.37 -0.13
C VAL A 97 5.96 -0.51 1.34
N LEU A 98 6.65 0.21 2.23
CA LEU A 98 6.32 0.29 3.65
C LEU A 98 5.28 1.38 3.88
N TYR A 99 4.12 0.98 4.37
CA TYR A 99 3.08 1.88 4.83
C TYR A 99 3.18 2.02 6.34
N GLU A 100 3.28 3.26 6.80
CA GLU A 100 3.26 3.60 8.22
C GLU A 100 1.87 4.16 8.58
N LEU A 101 1.29 3.66 9.68
CA LEU A 101 -0.08 3.98 10.10
C LEU A 101 -0.08 4.56 11.51
N TRP A 102 -0.70 5.74 11.68
CA TRP A 102 -1.04 6.34 12.97
C TRP A 102 -2.54 6.32 13.18
N ILE A 103 -2.95 6.13 14.43
CA ILE A 103 -4.32 6.31 14.87
C ILE A 103 -4.48 7.78 15.30
N SER A 104 -5.52 8.45 14.81
CA SER A 104 -5.81 9.82 15.22
C SER A 104 -6.05 9.89 16.74
N PRO A 105 -5.76 11.02 17.41
CA PRO A 105 -6.02 11.16 18.85
C PRO A 105 -7.48 10.88 19.25
N ASN A 106 -8.43 11.17 18.36
CA ASN A 106 -9.86 10.92 18.56
C ASN A 106 -10.27 9.46 18.29
N LYS A 107 -9.36 8.62 17.76
CA LYS A 107 -9.58 7.20 17.44
C LYS A 107 -10.72 6.95 16.46
N ASP A 108 -10.90 7.90 15.55
CA ASP A 108 -11.93 7.88 14.51
C ASP A 108 -11.31 7.73 13.11
N LYS A 109 -10.01 8.04 12.98
CA LYS A 109 -9.31 8.09 11.70
C LYS A 109 -7.94 7.46 11.79
N VAL A 110 -7.41 7.06 10.63
CA VAL A 110 -6.02 6.65 10.46
C VAL A 110 -5.31 7.57 9.49
N GLU A 111 -4.04 7.84 9.79
CA GLU A 111 -3.12 8.61 8.96
C GLU A 111 -2.09 7.64 8.39
N LEU A 112 -1.82 7.75 7.09
CA LEU A 112 -0.90 6.91 6.36
C LEU A 112 0.26 7.74 5.82
N ILE A 113 1.48 7.23 5.98
CA ILE A 113 2.70 7.80 5.40
C ILE A 113 3.46 6.73 4.63
N ILE A 114 4.00 7.12 3.48
CA ILE A 114 5.05 6.39 2.76
C ILE A 114 6.29 7.31 2.76
N ASP A 115 7.14 7.20 3.78
CA ASP A 115 8.25 8.14 4.01
C ASP A 115 9.22 8.18 2.81
N ALA A 116 9.51 7.01 2.23
CA ALA A 116 10.38 6.87 1.07
C ALA A 116 9.89 7.63 -0.17
N GLU A 117 8.60 7.96 -0.24
CA GLU A 117 7.98 8.68 -1.35
C GLU A 117 7.47 10.08 -0.94
N SER A 118 7.65 10.48 0.33
CA SER A 118 7.10 11.71 0.89
C SER A 118 5.60 11.86 0.61
N LYS A 119 4.86 10.78 0.81
CA LYS A 119 3.40 10.74 0.64
C LYS A 119 2.72 10.66 1.99
N TYR A 120 1.64 11.42 2.13
CA TYR A 120 0.78 11.43 3.31
C TYR A 120 -0.69 11.42 2.91
N PHE A 121 -1.53 10.81 3.73
CA PHE A 121 -2.97 10.95 3.63
C PHE A 121 -3.66 10.62 4.96
N GLN A 122 -4.74 11.33 5.28
CA GLN A 122 -5.65 10.96 6.37
C GLN A 122 -6.93 10.36 5.78
N LEU A 123 -7.22 9.11 6.11
CA LEU A 123 -8.47 8.48 5.69
C LEU A 123 -9.67 9.10 6.39
N ASN A 124 -10.83 9.04 5.73
CA ASN A 124 -12.10 9.33 6.38
C ASN A 124 -12.45 8.23 7.41
N GLU A 125 -13.47 8.46 8.23
CA GLU A 125 -13.81 7.55 9.34
C GLU A 125 -14.15 6.12 8.86
N GLU A 126 -14.94 6.01 7.78
CA GLU A 126 -15.35 4.72 7.21
C GLU A 126 -14.15 3.92 6.69
N GLY A 127 -13.31 4.53 5.85
CA GLY A 127 -12.11 3.90 5.31
C GLY A 127 -11.12 3.55 6.41
N SER A 128 -11.03 4.38 7.45
CA SER A 128 -10.19 4.13 8.62
C SER A 128 -10.65 2.92 9.41
N ALA A 129 -11.96 2.80 9.67
CA ALA A 129 -12.52 1.66 10.37
C ALA A 129 -12.30 0.36 9.59
N VAL A 130 -12.59 0.35 8.28
CA VAL A 130 -12.42 -0.84 7.42
C VAL A 130 -10.94 -1.25 7.34
N LEU A 131 -10.05 -0.31 7.04
CA LEU A 131 -8.62 -0.59 6.95
C LEU A 131 -8.08 -1.14 8.27
N PHE A 132 -8.39 -0.46 9.39
CA PHE A 132 -7.93 -0.87 10.70
C PHE A 132 -8.44 -2.26 11.10
N GLU A 133 -9.71 -2.56 10.83
CA GLU A 133 -10.30 -3.87 11.15
C GLU A 133 -9.66 -4.99 10.34
N ILE A 134 -9.36 -4.77 9.06
CA ILE A 134 -8.65 -5.77 8.26
C ILE A 134 -7.23 -5.99 8.82
N LEU A 135 -6.49 -4.89 9.03
CA LEU A 135 -5.10 -4.92 9.48
C LEU A 135 -4.93 -5.53 10.87
N THR A 136 -5.89 -5.32 11.78
CA THR A 136 -5.74 -5.71 13.18
C THR A 136 -6.68 -6.81 13.64
N GLY A 137 -7.82 -6.99 12.96
CA GLY A 137 -8.92 -7.82 13.45
C GLY A 137 -9.72 -7.22 14.60
N GLY A 138 -9.40 -5.99 15.02
CA GLY A 138 -10.10 -5.25 16.07
C GLY A 138 -10.76 -3.98 15.55
N LYS A 139 -11.60 -3.35 16.37
CA LYS A 139 -12.25 -2.08 16.01
C LYS A 139 -11.42 -0.89 16.45
N LEU A 140 -11.35 0.13 15.61
CA LEU A 140 -10.60 1.36 15.90
C LEU A 140 -11.10 2.05 17.17
N SER A 141 -12.42 2.03 17.41
CA SER A 141 -13.06 2.60 18.59
C SER A 141 -12.75 1.85 19.90
N GLU A 142 -12.24 0.63 19.83
CA GLU A 142 -11.92 -0.21 20.99
C GLU A 142 -10.44 -0.10 21.39
N VAL A 143 -9.64 0.68 20.65
CA VAL A 143 -8.21 0.85 20.94
C VAL A 143 -8.05 1.61 22.25
N VAL A 144 -7.54 0.93 23.28
CA VAL A 144 -7.09 1.54 24.52
C VAL A 144 -5.71 2.13 24.26
N VAL A 145 -5.60 3.45 24.36
CA VAL A 145 -4.29 4.11 24.38
C VAL A 145 -3.88 4.08 25.83
N GLU A 146 -2.82 3.34 26.14
CA GLU A 146 -2.15 3.51 27.42
C GLU A 146 -1.49 4.89 27.36
N GLU A 147 -2.14 5.90 27.94
CA GLU A 147 -1.50 7.20 28.17
C GLU A 147 -0.34 6.96 29.14
N SER A 148 0.89 7.08 28.63
CA SER A 148 2.13 7.11 29.39
C SER A 148 2.35 8.47 30.05
#